data_AF-A0A820G1Q2-F1
#
_entry.id   AF-A0A820G1Q2-F1
#
_cell.length_a   1.000
_cell.length_b   1.000
_cell.length_c   1.000
_cell.angle_alpha   90.00
_cell.angle_beta   90.00
_cell.angle_gamma   90.00
#
_symmetry.space_group_name_H-M   'P 1'
#
loop_
_entity.id
_entity.type
_entity.pdbx_description
1 polymer ?
#
loop_
_entity_poly.entity_id
_entity_poly.type
_entity_poly.pdbx_seq_one_letter_code
_entity_poly.pdbx_strand_id
1 'polypeptide(L)'
;MQISRSSADQCKGRVGRTAQGHCVRLYYENDLTRPDIEPEILRTSLHRVVLQLVYLELNPQQFPLIDQPEQTVIEASLELLKDLSCIDDEHIITKRGKLFAKLGLDPRYSAFLLDTHLEYAEILNLAVTIVAILAAPDSLFLVGGLTDAAKRTVQNRISDGAKKHDNDLFHFVSIYKNWHIAGAFDSVKHTCLTCRKSWEMKSSCREYRQHTVGVCYLTTKF
;
A
#
# COMPACT_ATOMS: atom_id res chain seq x y z
N MET A 1 -16.01 -17.08 1.47
CA MET A 1 -14.58 -16.92 1.11
C MET A 1 -14.11 -18.28 0.62
N GLN A 2 -13.86 -18.41 -0.68
CA GLN A 2 -13.34 -19.66 -1.25
C GLN A 2 -11.82 -19.63 -1.18
N ILE A 3 -11.19 -20.70 -0.66
CA ILE A 3 -9.74 -20.85 -0.56
C ILE A 3 -9.27 -21.97 -1.49
N SER A 4 -8.05 -21.89 -2.00
CA SER A 4 -7.48 -23.00 -2.77
C SER A 4 -7.29 -24.24 -1.88
N ARG A 5 -7.23 -25.41 -2.50
CA ARG A 5 -6.92 -26.66 -1.81
C ARG A 5 -5.56 -26.61 -1.10
N SER A 6 -4.53 -26.08 -1.77
CA SER A 6 -3.21 -25.89 -1.18
C SER A 6 -3.22 -25.01 0.08
N SER A 7 -3.98 -23.91 0.09
CA SER A 7 -4.15 -23.09 1.29
C SER A 7 -4.88 -23.82 2.41
N ALA A 8 -5.95 -24.57 2.09
CA ALA A 8 -6.70 -25.36 3.06
C ALA A 8 -5.81 -26.41 3.74
N ASP A 9 -4.93 -27.07 2.97
CA ASP A 9 -4.01 -28.08 3.47
C ASP A 9 -2.86 -27.46 4.27
N GLN A 10 -2.38 -26.26 3.92
CA GLN A 10 -1.44 -25.50 4.76
C GLN A 10 -2.04 -25.17 6.13
N CYS A 11 -3.30 -24.72 6.18
CA CYS A 11 -3.99 -24.46 7.44
C CYS A 11 -4.16 -25.74 8.29
N LYS A 12 -4.52 -26.86 7.66
CA LYS A 12 -4.55 -28.17 8.33
C LYS A 12 -3.18 -28.56 8.91
N GLY A 13 -2.11 -28.36 8.13
CA GLY A 13 -0.74 -28.67 8.54
C GLY A 13 -0.24 -27.85 9.75
N ARG A 14 -0.72 -26.61 9.93
CA ARG A 14 -0.35 -25.76 11.08
C ARG A 14 -0.78 -26.36 12.41
N VAL A 15 -1.92 -27.05 12.46
CA VAL A 15 -2.50 -27.61 13.70
C VAL A 15 -1.68 -28.81 14.21
N GLY A 16 -1.02 -29.54 13.31
CA GLY A 16 -0.27 -30.77 13.64
C GLY A 16 1.21 -30.58 13.98
N ARG A 17 1.69 -29.35 14.19
CA ARG A 17 3.14 -29.07 14.38
C ARG A 17 3.70 -29.55 15.71
N THR A 18 2.88 -29.55 16.76
CA THR A 18 3.33 -29.82 18.14
C THR A 18 2.74 -31.12 18.69
N ALA A 19 1.47 -31.39 18.38
CA ALA A 19 0.74 -32.57 18.80
C ALA A 19 -0.40 -32.85 17.83
N GLN A 20 -1.10 -33.97 18.01
CA GLN A 20 -2.34 -34.23 17.30
C GLN A 20 -3.36 -33.14 17.65
N GLY A 21 -3.96 -32.52 16.63
CA GLY A 21 -4.99 -31.49 16.81
C GLY A 21 -6.07 -31.58 15.74
N HIS A 22 -7.17 -30.87 15.96
CA HIS A 22 -8.34 -30.88 15.09
C HIS A 22 -8.41 -29.61 14.24
N CYS A 23 -8.57 -29.77 12.93
CA CYS A 23 -8.81 -28.67 12.00
C CYS A 23 -10.29 -28.67 11.60
N VAL A 24 -11.04 -27.64 12.00
CA VAL A 24 -12.45 -27.47 11.64
C VAL A 24 -12.55 -26.64 10.36
N ARG A 25 -13.17 -27.19 9.31
CA ARG A 25 -13.43 -26.51 8.04
C ARG A 25 -14.89 -26.00 8.03
N LEU A 26 -15.09 -24.71 7.78
CA LEU A 26 -16.42 -24.07 7.76
C LEU A 26 -17.06 -24.03 6.36
N TYR A 27 -16.73 -25.00 5.50
CA TYR A 27 -17.20 -25.10 4.12
C TYR A 27 -17.34 -26.58 3.73
N TYR A 28 -18.13 -26.86 2.70
CA TYR A 28 -18.33 -28.23 2.24
C TYR A 28 -17.14 -28.71 1.37
N GLU A 29 -16.87 -30.01 1.33
CA GLU A 29 -15.76 -30.55 0.54
C GLU A 29 -15.88 -30.24 -0.96
N ASN A 30 -17.11 -30.17 -1.47
CA ASN A 30 -17.40 -29.80 -2.86
C ASN A 30 -17.06 -28.34 -3.19
N ASP A 31 -16.87 -27.47 -2.18
CA ASP A 31 -16.47 -26.08 -2.38
C ASP A 31 -14.96 -25.90 -2.60
N LEU A 32 -14.15 -26.98 -2.44
CA LEU A 32 -12.71 -27.01 -2.70
C LEU A 32 -12.34 -27.21 -4.18
N THR A 33 -13.20 -26.76 -5.09
CA THR A 33 -13.07 -26.99 -6.54
C THR A 33 -12.11 -26.04 -7.25
N ARG A 34 -11.63 -24.98 -6.59
CA ARG A 34 -10.69 -24.05 -7.22
C ARG A 34 -9.30 -24.69 -7.40
N PRO A 35 -8.71 -24.61 -8.60
CA PRO A 35 -7.30 -24.95 -8.82
C PRO A 35 -6.38 -24.05 -7.99
N ASP A 36 -5.09 -24.40 -7.93
CA ASP A 36 -4.08 -23.67 -7.15
C ASP A 36 -4.07 -22.17 -7.44
N ILE A 37 -3.63 -21.39 -6.45
CA ILE A 37 -3.58 -19.93 -6.54
C ILE A 37 -2.62 -19.56 -7.67
N GLU A 38 -3.11 -18.80 -8.66
CA GLU A 38 -2.27 -18.27 -9.73
C GLU A 38 -1.09 -17.47 -9.15
N PRO A 39 0.13 -17.66 -9.69
CA PRO A 39 1.32 -16.93 -9.28
C PRO A 39 1.13 -15.41 -9.26
N GLU A 40 1.75 -14.74 -8.29
CA GLU A 40 1.66 -13.28 -8.12
C GLU A 40 2.15 -12.52 -9.36
N ILE A 41 3.18 -13.04 -10.04
CA ILE A 41 3.76 -12.44 -11.25
C ILE A 41 2.77 -12.33 -12.42
N LEU A 42 1.73 -13.18 -12.44
CA LEU A 42 0.67 -13.13 -13.46
C LEU A 42 -0.46 -12.17 -13.08
N ARG A 43 -0.50 -11.67 -11.85
CA ARG A 43 -1.61 -10.93 -11.26
C ARG A 43 -1.31 -9.47 -10.96
N THR A 44 -0.03 -9.10 -10.89
CA THR A 44 0.42 -7.77 -10.49
C THR A 44 1.17 -7.07 -11.63
N SER A 45 1.25 -5.75 -11.57
CA SER A 45 2.04 -4.96 -12.52
C SER A 45 3.54 -5.28 -12.43
N LEU A 46 4.19 -5.42 -13.59
CA LEU A 46 5.58 -5.86 -13.69
C LEU A 46 6.60 -4.73 -13.78
N HIS A 47 6.18 -3.47 -13.82
CA HIS A 47 7.05 -2.31 -14.08
C HIS A 47 8.32 -2.30 -13.20
N ARG A 48 8.15 -2.55 -11.89
CA ARG A 48 9.25 -2.57 -10.93
C ARG A 48 10.20 -3.77 -11.17
N VAL A 49 9.65 -4.94 -11.48
CA VAL A 49 10.45 -6.15 -11.74
C VAL A 49 11.25 -5.99 -13.03
N VAL A 50 10.62 -5.48 -14.09
CA VAL A 50 11.26 -5.20 -15.38
C VAL A 50 12.36 -4.15 -15.22
N LEU A 51 12.12 -3.07 -14.49
CA LEU A 51 13.15 -2.07 -14.20
C LEU A 51 14.34 -2.68 -13.46
N GLN A 52 14.09 -3.58 -12.51
CA GLN A 52 15.16 -4.25 -11.76
C GLN A 52 15.99 -5.18 -12.64
N LEU A 53 15.35 -5.91 -13.57
CA LEU A 53 16.06 -6.77 -14.52
C LEU A 53 16.94 -5.94 -15.45
N VAL A 54 16.42 -4.83 -16.00
CA VAL A 54 17.20 -3.92 -16.84
C VAL A 54 18.33 -3.24 -16.06
N TYR A 55 18.12 -2.90 -14.79
CA TYR A 55 19.18 -2.39 -13.91
C TYR A 55 20.32 -3.40 -13.69
N LEU A 56 20.02 -4.70 -13.73
CA LEU A 56 20.98 -5.79 -13.65
C LEU A 56 21.57 -6.17 -15.01
N GLU A 57 21.29 -5.41 -16.07
CA GLU A 57 21.74 -5.68 -17.45
C GLU A 57 21.23 -7.03 -17.99
N LEU A 58 20.07 -7.49 -17.49
CA LEU A 58 19.40 -8.71 -17.93
C LEU A 58 18.25 -8.37 -18.88
N ASN A 59 18.10 -9.14 -19.96
CA ASN A 59 16.99 -8.98 -20.90
C ASN A 59 15.68 -9.55 -20.30
N PRO A 60 14.65 -8.72 -20.01
CA PRO A 60 13.42 -9.17 -19.38
C PRO A 60 12.62 -10.17 -20.22
N GLN A 61 12.71 -10.11 -21.55
CA GLN A 61 11.99 -11.02 -22.45
C GLN A 61 12.61 -12.42 -22.52
N GLN A 62 13.92 -12.54 -22.23
CA GLN A 62 14.66 -13.80 -22.30
C GLN A 62 14.92 -14.40 -20.91
N PHE A 63 14.60 -13.67 -19.85
CA PHE A 63 14.86 -14.11 -18.49
C PHE A 63 13.99 -15.33 -18.14
N PRO A 64 14.56 -16.45 -17.67
CA PRO A 64 13.83 -17.68 -17.43
C PRO A 64 13.03 -17.61 -16.11
N LEU A 65 11.92 -16.88 -16.12
CA LEU A 65 10.94 -16.88 -15.02
C LEU A 65 10.31 -18.27 -14.88
N ILE A 66 10.04 -18.69 -13.64
CA ILE A 66 9.39 -19.98 -13.32
C ILE A 66 8.01 -20.02 -13.98
N ASP A 67 7.23 -18.97 -13.75
CA ASP A 67 5.94 -18.74 -14.39
C ASP A 67 6.08 -17.50 -15.27
N GLN A 68 6.17 -17.72 -16.59
CA GLN A 68 6.35 -16.62 -17.54
C GLN A 68 5.04 -15.87 -17.74
N PRO A 69 5.00 -14.54 -17.50
CA PRO A 69 3.86 -13.71 -17.88
C PRO A 69 3.79 -13.56 -19.40
N GLU A 70 2.64 -13.10 -19.89
CA GLU A 70 2.48 -12.78 -21.32
C GLU A 70 3.51 -11.73 -21.75
N GLN A 71 4.12 -11.94 -22.92
CA GLN A 71 5.15 -11.04 -23.46
C GLN A 71 4.61 -9.61 -23.65
N THR A 72 3.33 -9.47 -23.96
CA THR A 72 2.61 -8.20 -24.07
C THR A 72 2.69 -7.36 -22.79
N VAL A 73 2.66 -7.99 -21.61
CA VAL A 73 2.74 -7.31 -20.31
C VAL A 73 4.17 -6.82 -20.03
N ILE A 74 5.16 -7.60 -20.45
CA ILE A 74 6.58 -7.21 -20.37
C ILE A 74 6.84 -6.02 -21.32
N GLU A 75 6.33 -6.09 -22.55
CA GLU A 75 6.45 -5.02 -23.55
C GLU A 75 5.79 -3.73 -23.08
N ALA A 76 4.56 -3.79 -22.57
CA ALA A 76 3.88 -2.63 -21.99
C ALA A 76 4.66 -2.02 -20.82
N SER A 77 5.37 -2.86 -20.06
CA SER A 77 6.23 -2.38 -18.98
C SER A 77 7.50 -1.71 -19.50
N LEU A 78 8.11 -2.22 -20.57
CA LEU A 78 9.25 -1.60 -21.23
C LEU A 78 8.86 -0.26 -21.88
N GLU A 79 7.70 -0.20 -22.52
CA GLU A 79 7.16 1.03 -23.11
C GLU A 79 6.96 2.11 -22.03
N LEU A 80 6.33 1.77 -20.90
CA LEU A 80 6.21 2.71 -19.77
C LEU A 80 7.58 3.20 -19.27
N LEU A 81 8.59 2.32 -19.21
CA LEU A 81 9.93 2.72 -18.77
C LEU A 81 10.63 3.64 -19.77
N LYS A 82 10.35 3.50 -21.08
CA LYS A 82 10.79 4.44 -22.11
C LYS A 82 10.11 5.79 -21.95
N ASP A 83 8.79 5.80 -21.76
CA ASP A 83 8.00 7.02 -21.56
C ASP A 83 8.47 7.83 -20.34
N LEU A 84 8.88 7.13 -19.27
CA LEU A 84 9.41 7.75 -18.06
C LEU A 84 10.91 8.09 -18.14
N SER A 85 11.54 7.94 -19.31
CA SER A 85 12.97 8.15 -19.57
C SER A 85 13.88 7.33 -18.65
N CYS A 86 13.42 6.16 -18.20
CA CYS A 86 14.19 5.25 -17.35
C CYS A 86 15.16 4.39 -18.16
N ILE A 87 14.79 4.08 -19.40
CA ILE A 87 15.59 3.36 -20.38
C ILE A 87 15.59 4.16 -21.69
N ASP A 88 16.62 3.97 -22.51
CA ASP A 88 16.68 4.55 -23.85
C ASP A 88 16.06 3.63 -24.92
N ASP A 89 16.16 4.03 -26.19
CA ASP A 89 15.63 3.27 -27.33
C ASP A 89 16.30 1.90 -27.49
N GLU A 90 17.57 1.79 -27.06
CA GLU A 90 18.36 0.55 -27.05
C GLU A 90 18.09 -0.31 -25.79
N HIS A 91 17.15 0.08 -24.94
CA HIS A 91 16.82 -0.54 -23.65
C HIS A 91 17.95 -0.50 -22.62
N ILE A 92 18.89 0.44 -22.76
CA ILE A 92 19.95 0.69 -21.79
C ILE A 92 19.43 1.63 -20.71
N ILE A 93 19.77 1.32 -19.46
CA ILE A 93 19.29 2.08 -18.30
C ILE A 93 19.93 3.46 -18.19
N THR A 94 19.09 4.50 -18.08
CA THR A 94 19.52 5.89 -17.93
C THR A 94 19.90 6.21 -16.48
N LYS A 95 20.46 7.40 -16.23
CA LYS A 95 20.71 7.89 -14.86
C LYS A 95 19.43 7.97 -14.03
N ARG A 96 18.30 8.33 -14.67
CA ARG A 96 16.97 8.39 -14.04
C ARG A 96 16.49 6.99 -13.68
N GLY A 97 16.61 6.01 -14.58
CA GLY A 97 16.28 4.62 -14.29
C GLY A 97 17.11 4.04 -13.14
N LYS A 98 18.41 4.34 -13.10
CA LYS A 98 19.29 3.94 -11.97
C LYS A 98 18.85 4.53 -10.64
N LEU A 99 18.30 5.76 -10.62
CA LEU A 99 17.76 6.35 -9.40
C LEU A 99 16.47 5.63 -8.97
N PHE A 100 15.57 5.33 -9.90
CA PHE A 100 14.29 4.67 -9.58
C PHE A 100 14.49 3.25 -9.05
N ALA A 101 15.43 2.51 -9.64
CA ALA A 101 15.82 1.19 -9.14
C ALA A 101 16.33 1.26 -7.69
N LYS A 102 17.06 2.32 -7.32
CA LYS A 102 17.51 2.54 -5.94
C LYS A 102 16.38 2.95 -4.99
N LEU A 103 15.40 3.72 -5.46
CA LEU A 103 14.25 4.13 -4.65
C LEU A 103 13.34 2.93 -4.31
N GLY A 104 13.25 1.93 -5.18
CA GLY A 104 12.51 0.70 -4.94
C GLY A 104 10.98 0.88 -4.89
N LEU A 105 10.47 2.03 -5.35
CA LEU A 105 9.05 2.30 -5.53
C LEU A 105 8.59 1.91 -6.94
N ASP A 106 7.29 1.96 -7.21
CA ASP A 106 6.80 1.88 -8.59
C ASP A 106 7.42 3.02 -9.44
N PRO A 107 7.82 2.77 -10.70
CA PRO A 107 8.42 3.79 -11.56
C PRO A 107 7.57 5.06 -11.70
N ARG A 108 6.24 4.95 -11.66
CA ARG A 108 5.33 6.11 -11.76
C ARG A 108 5.42 7.01 -10.53
N TYR A 109 5.48 6.42 -9.34
CA TYR A 109 5.66 7.18 -8.10
C TYR A 109 7.05 7.80 -8.01
N SER A 110 8.08 7.06 -8.46
CA SER A 110 9.45 7.58 -8.51
C SER A 110 9.57 8.77 -9.45
N ALA A 111 8.92 8.73 -10.61
CA ALA A 111 8.84 9.83 -11.55
C ALA A 111 8.17 11.06 -10.94
N PHE A 112 6.98 10.88 -10.36
CA PHE A 112 6.25 11.96 -9.71
C PHE A 112 7.08 12.67 -8.63
N LEU A 113 7.79 11.91 -7.79
CA LEU A 113 8.65 12.48 -6.74
C LEU A 113 9.86 13.22 -7.30
N LEU A 114 10.53 12.65 -8.30
CA LEU A 114 11.70 13.27 -8.91
C LEU A 114 11.31 14.56 -9.64
N ASP A 115 10.23 14.55 -10.42
CA ASP A 115 9.78 15.70 -11.19
C ASP A 115 9.30 16.82 -10.25
N THR A 116 8.58 16.46 -9.17
CA THR A 116 8.21 17.40 -8.12
C THR A 116 9.44 17.99 -7.43
N HIS A 117 10.47 17.19 -7.15
CA HIS A 117 11.70 17.69 -6.53
C HIS A 117 12.43 18.70 -7.40
N LEU A 118 12.44 18.49 -8.73
CA LEU A 118 13.13 19.36 -9.69
C LEU A 118 12.37 20.66 -9.97
N GLU A 119 11.04 20.58 -10.15
CA GLU A 119 10.22 21.74 -10.57
C GLU A 119 9.57 22.47 -9.39
N TYR A 120 9.23 21.75 -8.32
CA TYR A 120 8.40 22.26 -7.22
C TYR A 120 8.88 21.77 -5.84
N ALA A 121 10.13 22.11 -5.49
CA ALA A 121 10.76 21.66 -4.24
C ALA A 121 9.94 21.99 -2.97
N GLU A 122 9.18 23.09 -2.97
CA GLU A 122 8.36 23.52 -1.82
C GLU A 122 7.21 22.56 -1.48
N ILE A 123 6.65 21.87 -2.48
CA ILE A 123 5.53 20.93 -2.30
C ILE A 123 6.00 19.48 -2.19
N LEU A 124 7.31 19.22 -2.18
CA LEU A 124 7.86 17.86 -2.11
C LEU A 124 7.33 17.08 -0.89
N ASN A 125 7.26 17.73 0.27
CA ASN A 125 6.73 17.10 1.49
C ASN A 125 5.27 16.62 1.32
N LEU A 126 4.47 17.38 0.57
CA LEU A 126 3.09 17.01 0.26
C LEU A 126 3.07 15.82 -0.71
N ALA A 127 3.88 15.86 -1.76
CA ALA A 127 3.98 14.78 -2.74
C ALA A 127 4.44 13.45 -2.12
N VAL A 128 5.46 13.48 -1.26
CA VAL A 128 5.91 12.31 -0.49
C VAL A 128 4.79 11.75 0.38
N THR A 129 4.03 12.62 1.05
CA THR A 129 2.89 12.20 1.88
C THR A 129 1.82 11.50 1.03
N ILE A 130 1.49 12.05 -0.13
CA ILE A 130 0.51 11.47 -1.05
C ILE A 130 0.98 10.09 -1.54
N VAL A 131 2.22 9.99 -2.03
CA VAL A 131 2.79 8.72 -2.48
C VAL A 131 2.82 7.68 -1.37
N ALA A 132 3.17 8.07 -0.14
CA ALA A 132 3.16 7.17 1.00
C ALA A 132 1.76 6.62 1.33
N ILE A 133 0.71 7.45 1.17
CA ILE A 133 -0.68 7.01 1.35
C ILE A 133 -1.09 6.06 0.23
N LEU A 134 -0.77 6.37 -1.03
CA LEU A 134 -1.16 5.56 -2.19
C LEU A 134 -0.41 4.23 -2.27
N ALA A 135 0.83 4.18 -1.78
CA ALA A 135 1.63 2.97 -1.74
C ALA A 135 1.23 2.01 -0.61
N ALA A 136 0.39 2.45 0.33
CA ALA A 136 -0.08 1.60 1.41
C ALA A 136 -1.09 0.56 0.88
N PRO A 137 -0.93 -0.74 1.18
CA PRO A 137 -1.82 -1.80 0.69
C PRO A 137 -3.19 -1.80 1.39
N ASP A 138 -3.28 -1.23 2.59
CA ASP A 138 -4.49 -1.23 3.40
C ASP A 138 -5.38 -0.01 3.13
N SER A 139 -6.69 -0.22 3.22
CA SER A 139 -7.65 0.87 3.12
C SER A 139 -7.48 1.85 4.28
N LEU A 140 -7.25 3.13 3.96
CA LEU A 140 -7.22 4.23 4.94
C LEU A 140 -8.48 4.28 5.82
N PHE A 141 -9.61 3.80 5.30
CA PHE A 141 -10.89 3.78 6.01
C PHE A 141 -11.18 2.41 6.63
N LEU A 142 -11.20 2.36 7.95
CA LEU A 142 -11.65 1.17 8.68
C LEU A 142 -13.17 1.24 8.89
N VAL A 143 -13.92 0.38 8.19
CA VAL A 143 -15.38 0.23 8.35
C VAL A 143 -15.75 -1.11 9.02
N GLY A 144 -14.75 -1.92 9.38
CA GLY A 144 -14.93 -3.24 9.99
C GLY A 144 -15.43 -3.17 11.45
N GLY A 145 -16.35 -4.09 11.82
CA GLY A 145 -16.79 -4.27 13.20
C GLY A 145 -17.91 -3.35 13.70
N LEU A 146 -18.45 -2.48 12.84
CA LEU A 146 -19.54 -1.55 13.18
C LEU A 146 -20.92 -2.16 12.91
N THR A 147 -21.91 -1.83 13.75
CA THR A 147 -23.33 -2.12 13.46
C THR A 147 -23.76 -1.35 12.21
N ASP A 148 -24.79 -1.82 11.49
CA ASP A 148 -25.18 -1.21 10.21
C ASP A 148 -25.61 0.26 10.34
N ALA A 149 -26.15 0.66 11.50
CA ALA A 149 -26.41 2.06 11.82
C ALA A 149 -25.11 2.88 11.96
N ALA A 150 -24.11 2.35 12.64
CA ALA A 150 -22.83 3.02 12.84
C ALA A 150 -22.01 3.09 11.53
N LYS A 151 -22.11 2.09 10.65
CA LYS A 151 -21.54 2.13 9.29
C LYS A 151 -22.09 3.30 8.49
N ARG A 152 -23.41 3.52 8.51
CA ARG A 152 -24.04 4.65 7.80
C ARG A 152 -23.56 6.01 8.33
N THR A 153 -23.41 6.14 9.65
CA THR A 153 -22.87 7.38 10.26
C THR A 153 -21.43 7.65 9.82
N VAL A 154 -20.58 6.62 9.80
CA VAL A 154 -19.19 6.75 9.33
C VAL A 154 -19.15 7.08 7.84
N GLN A 155 -19.96 6.41 7.02
CA GLN A 155 -20.04 6.66 5.58
C GLN A 155 -20.46 8.10 5.27
N ASN A 156 -21.46 8.63 5.97
CA ASN A 156 -21.90 10.02 5.82
C ASN A 156 -20.79 11.02 6.20
N ARG A 157 -20.04 10.75 7.27
CA ARG A 157 -18.90 11.59 7.68
C ARG A 157 -17.78 11.59 6.63
N ILE A 158 -17.49 10.43 6.04
CA ILE A 158 -16.51 10.32 4.96
C ILE A 158 -17.00 11.10 3.74
N SER A 159 -18.26 10.91 3.31
CA SER A 159 -18.81 11.63 2.15
C SER A 159 -18.87 13.13 2.36
N ASP A 160 -19.22 13.59 3.57
CA ASP A 160 -19.25 15.03 3.89
C ASP A 160 -17.84 15.62 3.99
N GLY A 161 -16.86 14.82 4.41
CA GLY A 161 -15.45 15.17 4.37
C GLY A 161 -14.91 15.30 2.95
N ALA A 162 -15.28 14.36 2.07
CA ALA A 162 -14.87 14.37 0.67
C ALA A 162 -15.41 15.60 -0.07
N LYS A 163 -16.67 15.98 0.15
CA LYS A 163 -17.30 17.17 -0.46
C LYS A 163 -16.63 18.50 -0.11
N LYS A 164 -15.84 18.56 0.97
CA LYS A 164 -15.14 19.79 1.39
C LYS A 164 -13.84 20.03 0.65
N HIS A 165 -13.34 19.04 -0.08
CA HIS A 165 -12.08 19.12 -0.79
C HIS A 165 -12.32 18.96 -2.29
N ASP A 166 -11.57 19.70 -3.10
CA ASP A 166 -11.72 19.66 -4.56
C ASP A 166 -11.22 18.34 -5.17
N ASN A 167 -10.37 17.60 -4.45
CA ASN A 167 -9.77 16.33 -4.88
C ASN A 167 -9.63 15.35 -3.70
N ASP A 168 -9.86 14.07 -3.97
CA ASP A 168 -9.66 12.93 -3.06
C ASP A 168 -8.25 12.90 -2.46
N LEU A 169 -7.22 13.26 -3.22
CA LEU A 169 -5.84 13.30 -2.71
C LEU A 169 -5.67 14.32 -1.58
N PHE A 170 -6.29 15.50 -1.69
CA PHE A 170 -6.27 16.50 -0.62
C PHE A 170 -7.10 16.06 0.58
N HIS A 171 -8.20 15.33 0.34
CA HIS A 171 -8.97 14.72 1.41
C HIS A 171 -8.12 13.69 2.20
N PHE A 172 -7.38 12.81 1.51
CA PHE A 172 -6.50 11.84 2.16
C PHE A 172 -5.37 12.50 2.95
N VAL A 173 -4.77 13.56 2.40
CA VAL A 173 -3.75 14.34 3.12
C VAL A 173 -4.35 15.00 4.36
N SER A 174 -5.57 15.54 4.28
CA SER A 174 -6.28 16.11 5.43
C SER A 174 -6.49 15.06 6.52
N ILE A 175 -6.93 13.85 6.15
CA ILE A 175 -7.06 12.72 7.08
C ILE A 175 -5.72 12.36 7.71
N TYR A 176 -4.65 12.25 6.91
CA TYR A 176 -3.32 11.95 7.40
C TYR A 176 -2.81 13.02 8.37
N LYS A 177 -2.97 14.31 8.04
CA LYS A 177 -2.59 15.43 8.94
C LYS A 177 -3.37 15.37 10.25
N ASN A 178 -4.68 15.10 10.19
CA ASN A 178 -5.51 14.94 11.39
C ASN A 178 -5.04 13.76 12.23
N TRP A 179 -4.67 12.64 11.61
CA TRP A 179 -4.11 11.48 12.31
C TRP A 179 -2.72 11.77 12.91
N HIS A 180 -1.87 12.49 12.18
CA HIS A 180 -0.52 12.86 12.65
C HIS A 180 -0.59 13.77 13.88
N ILE A 181 -1.56 14.68 13.92
CA ILE A 181 -1.81 15.59 15.06
C ILE A 181 -2.58 14.87 16.18
N ALA A 182 -3.31 13.79 15.88
CA ALA A 182 -4.06 13.03 16.88
C ALA A 182 -3.14 12.44 17.95
N GLY A 183 -3.29 12.96 19.18
CA GLY A 183 -2.47 12.55 20.33
C GLY A 183 -1.15 13.33 20.47
N ALA A 184 -0.91 14.37 19.66
CA ALA A 184 0.14 15.35 19.91
C ALA A 184 -0.26 16.28 21.08
N PHE A 185 0.70 16.55 21.96
CA PHE A 185 0.50 17.35 23.17
C PHE A 185 1.20 18.70 23.03
N ASP A 186 0.50 19.75 23.46
CA ASP A 186 1.11 21.07 23.64
C ASP A 186 1.98 21.04 24.91
N SER A 187 3.27 21.35 24.77
CA SER A 187 4.24 21.36 25.88
C SER A 187 3.96 22.45 26.91
N VAL A 188 3.25 23.52 26.52
CA VAL A 188 2.95 24.66 27.40
C VAL A 188 1.67 24.43 28.19
N LYS A 189 0.65 23.82 27.56
CA LYS A 189 -0.68 23.64 28.17
C LYS A 189 -0.92 22.24 28.72
N HIS A 190 -0.01 21.29 28.54
CA HIS A 190 -0.15 19.88 28.92
C HIS A 190 -1.50 19.26 28.49
N THR A 191 -2.03 19.71 27.36
CA THR A 191 -3.31 19.25 26.79
C THR A 191 -3.08 18.70 25.39
N CYS A 192 -3.88 17.70 25.02
CA CYS A 192 -3.85 17.14 23.67
C CYS A 192 -4.51 18.10 22.68
N LEU A 193 -3.87 18.34 21.54
CA LEU A 193 -4.34 19.27 20.51
C LEU A 193 -5.69 18.87 19.89
N THR A 194 -6.04 17.58 19.94
CA THR A 194 -7.28 17.04 19.35
C THR A 194 -8.38 16.83 20.39
N CYS A 195 -8.07 16.20 21.53
CA CYS A 195 -9.07 15.84 22.55
C CYS A 195 -9.22 16.92 23.64
N ARG A 196 -8.34 17.93 23.69
CA ARG A 196 -8.20 18.96 24.76
C ARG A 196 -8.12 18.41 26.20
N LYS A 197 -8.02 17.08 26.36
CA LYS A 197 -7.84 16.42 27.66
C LYS A 197 -6.42 16.65 28.18
N SER A 198 -6.28 16.73 29.50
CA SER A 198 -5.01 16.89 30.20
C SER A 198 -4.14 15.63 30.11
N TRP A 199 -2.83 15.84 30.30
CA TRP A 199 -1.77 14.83 30.21
C TRP A 199 -1.99 13.55 31.05
N GLU A 200 -2.76 13.63 32.14
CA GLU A 200 -3.05 12.49 33.02
C GLU A 200 -3.88 11.38 32.34
N MET A 201 -4.62 11.70 31.27
CA MET A 201 -5.41 10.74 30.48
C MET A 201 -4.69 10.25 29.21
N LYS A 202 -3.37 10.11 29.26
CA LYS A 202 -2.52 9.79 28.09
C LYS A 202 -2.88 8.47 27.38
N SER A 203 -3.36 7.46 28.12
CA SER A 203 -3.81 6.18 27.57
C SER A 203 -4.99 6.34 26.62
N SER A 204 -5.99 7.13 27.01
CA SER A 204 -7.23 7.37 26.24
C SER A 204 -6.99 8.09 24.91
N CYS A 205 -6.06 9.05 24.84
CA CYS A 205 -5.76 9.73 23.56
C CYS A 205 -4.75 8.95 22.68
N ARG A 206 -4.05 7.93 23.23
CA ARG A 206 -3.25 6.96 22.44
C ARG A 206 -4.14 5.88 21.83
N GLU A 207 -5.14 5.41 22.57
CA GLU A 207 -6.25 4.60 22.06
C GLU A 207 -7.02 5.35 20.96
N TYR A 208 -7.28 6.65 21.16
CA TYR A 208 -7.87 7.48 20.10
C TYR A 208 -7.06 7.39 18.81
N ARG A 209 -5.74 7.58 18.83
CA ARG A 209 -4.87 7.44 17.63
C ARG A 209 -4.93 6.05 16.97
N GLN A 210 -5.14 4.99 17.74
CA GLN A 210 -5.35 3.63 17.22
C GLN A 210 -6.77 3.41 16.68
N HIS A 211 -7.77 4.10 17.22
CA HIS A 211 -9.16 4.05 16.81
C HIS A 211 -9.52 5.01 15.66
N THR A 212 -8.79 6.12 15.45
CA THR A 212 -9.12 7.10 14.40
C THR A 212 -8.76 6.61 13.01
N VAL A 213 -7.71 5.78 12.86
CA VAL A 213 -7.28 5.20 11.58
C VAL A 213 -6.48 3.93 11.87
N GLY A 214 -6.80 2.82 11.20
CA GLY A 214 -6.00 1.60 11.20
C GLY A 214 -4.62 1.88 10.59
N VAL A 215 -3.66 2.14 11.47
CA VAL A 215 -2.22 1.87 11.36
C VAL A 215 -1.55 2.04 9.98
N CYS A 216 -0.95 3.21 9.74
CA CYS A 216 0.13 3.36 8.74
C CYS A 216 1.50 3.09 9.41
N TYR A 217 2.13 1.95 9.09
CA TYR A 217 3.46 1.55 9.59
C TYR A 217 4.64 2.06 8.74
N LEU A 218 4.42 2.82 7.67
CA LEU A 218 5.44 3.05 6.63
C LEU A 218 6.28 4.33 6.75
N THR A 219 5.91 5.29 7.60
CA THR A 219 6.62 6.59 7.66
C THR A 219 7.80 6.66 8.63
N THR A 220 8.16 5.57 9.31
CA THR A 220 9.29 5.55 10.27
C THR A 220 10.59 4.98 9.71
N LYS A 221 10.65 4.64 8.41
CA LYS A 221 11.82 4.04 7.78
C LYS A 221 12.34 4.75 6.52
N PHE A 222 11.88 5.95 6.21
CA PHE A 222 12.46 6.79 5.17
C PHE A 222 13.06 8.06 5.76
#